data_AF-A0A8J7P9F5-F1
#
_entry.id   AF-A0A8J7P9F5-F1
#
_cell.length_a   1.000
_cell.length_b   1.000
_cell.length_c   1.000
_cell.angle_alpha   90.00
_cell.angle_beta   90.00
_cell.angle_gamma   90.00
#
_symmetry.space_group_name_H-M   'P 1'
#
loop_
_entity.id
_entity.type
_entity.pdbx_description
1 polymer ?
#
loop_
_entity_poly.entity_id
_entity_poly.type
_entity_poly.pdbx_seq_one_letter_code
_entity_poly.pdbx_strand_id
1 'polypeptide(L)' 'MKSESLKDPDMQHATTALKRAAKRARQIAAQTGTAVVVIRDGQLIREIPKPEPKDQTQKESA' A
#
# COMPACT_ATOMS: atom_id res chain seq x y z
N MET A 1 -15.89 5.22 -12.65
CA MET A 1 -15.10 6.39 -12.24
C MET A 1 -14.22 6.80 -13.41
N LYS A 2 -14.34 8.04 -13.89
CA LYS A 2 -13.50 8.56 -14.99
C LYS A 2 -12.06 8.64 -14.47
N SER A 3 -11.13 7.94 -15.11
CA SER A 3 -9.70 8.14 -14.89
C SER A 3 -9.36 9.52 -15.44
N GLU A 4 -9.19 10.50 -14.57
CA GLU A 4 -8.49 11.74 -14.92
C GLU A 4 -7.05 11.35 -15.25
N SER A 5 -6.81 11.01 -16.52
CA SER A 5 -5.46 10.81 -17.02
C SER A 5 -4.72 12.11 -16.82
N LEU A 6 -3.60 12.06 -16.08
CA LEU A 6 -2.70 13.19 -16.01
C LEU A 6 -2.29 13.58 -17.43
N LYS A 7 -2.23 14.89 -17.70
CA LYS A 7 -1.88 15.42 -19.03
C LYS A 7 -0.50 14.95 -19.49
N ASP A 8 0.39 14.71 -18.54
CA ASP A 8 1.72 14.17 -18.78
C ASP A 8 1.65 12.64 -18.98
N PRO A 9 2.03 12.12 -20.17
CA PRO A 9 2.08 10.69 -20.46
C PRO A 9 2.90 9.88 -19.46
N ASP A 10 4.02 10.42 -18.97
CA ASP A 10 4.91 9.69 -18.05
C ASP A 10 4.29 9.53 -16.66
N MET A 11 3.36 10.42 -16.31
CA MET A 11 2.72 10.42 -15.00
C MET A 11 1.47 9.54 -14.93
N GLN A 12 0.97 9.02 -16.06
CA GLN A 12 -0.28 8.25 -16.14
C GLN A 12 -0.31 7.05 -15.16
N HIS A 13 0.85 6.42 -14.92
CA HIS A 13 0.96 5.25 -14.06
C HIS A 13 1.61 5.51 -12.70
N ALA A 14 2.02 6.75 -12.42
CA ALA A 14 2.74 7.11 -11.20
C ALA A 14 1.94 6.75 -9.92
N THR A 15 0.67 7.14 -9.86
CA THR A 15 -0.21 6.85 -8.71
C THR A 15 -0.36 5.35 -8.46
N THR A 16 -0.50 4.55 -9.52
CA THR A 16 -0.62 3.09 -9.41
C THR A 16 0.69 2.47 -8.92
N ALA A 17 1.83 2.93 -9.42
CA ALA A 17 3.14 2.50 -8.98
C ALA A 17 3.38 2.82 -7.49
N LEU A 18 3.02 4.02 -7.05
CA LEU A 18 3.14 4.44 -5.65
C LEU A 18 2.26 3.61 -4.71
N LYS A 19 1.00 3.32 -5.09
CA LYS A 19 0.12 2.43 -4.31
C LYS A 19 0.72 1.03 -4.14
N ARG A 20 1.27 0.47 -5.23
CA ARG A 20 1.95 -0.84 -5.21
C ARG A 20 3.18 -0.82 -4.31
N ALA A 21 4.02 0.22 -4.43
CA ALA A 21 5.21 0.39 -3.60
C ALA A 21 4.85 0.49 -2.11
N ALA A 22 3.85 1.31 -1.76
CA ALA A 22 3.38 1.45 -0.39
C ALA A 22 2.84 0.13 0.20
N LYS A 23 2.08 -0.64 -0.59
CA LYS A 23 1.61 -1.98 -0.18
C LYS A 23 2.79 -2.91 0.10
N ARG A 24 3.78 -2.95 -0.79
CA ARG A 24 4.96 -3.80 -0.62
C ARG A 24 5.81 -3.39 0.58
N ALA A 25 6.00 -2.10 0.81
CA ALA A 25 6.73 -1.58 1.97
C ALA A 25 6.10 -2.04 3.28
N ARG A 26 4.76 -1.96 3.41
CA ARG A 26 4.05 -2.47 4.59
C ARG A 26 4.19 -3.98 4.77
N GLN A 27 4.14 -4.75 3.68
CA GLN A 27 4.37 -6.20 3.74
C GLN A 27 5.76 -6.55 4.26
N ILE A 28 6.80 -5.89 3.73
CA ILE A 28 8.18 -6.11 4.17
C ILE A 28 8.32 -5.71 5.63
N ALA A 29 7.83 -4.53 6.01
CA ALA A 29 7.85 -4.03 7.38
C ALA A 29 7.21 -5.00 8.39
N ALA A 30 6.08 -5.60 8.01
CA ALA A 30 5.41 -6.61 8.82
C ALA A 30 6.23 -7.90 8.96
N GLN A 31 6.92 -8.32 7.90
CA GLN A 31 7.78 -9.51 7.90
C GLN A 31 9.06 -9.32 8.70
N THR A 32 9.67 -8.14 8.64
CA THR A 32 10.95 -7.85 9.28
C THR A 32 10.81 -7.18 10.64
N GLY A 33 9.59 -6.91 11.11
CA GLY A 33 9.33 -6.20 12.36
C GLY A 33 9.86 -4.76 12.36
N THR A 34 9.94 -4.12 11.19
CA THR A 34 10.43 -2.74 11.05
C THR A 34 9.27 -1.76 10.89
N ALA A 35 9.53 -0.48 11.15
CA ALA A 35 8.50 0.56 11.05
C ALA A 35 8.38 1.13 9.63
N VAL A 36 7.16 1.43 9.22
CA VAL A 36 6.86 2.37 8.13
C VAL A 36 6.60 3.74 8.75
N VAL A 37 7.29 4.77 8.27
CA VAL A 37 7.08 6.15 8.73
C VAL A 37 6.17 6.87 7.74
N VAL A 38 5.08 7.44 8.25
CA VAL A 38 4.10 8.19 7.45
C VAL A 38 3.82 9.54 8.08
N ILE A 39 3.37 10.50 7.25
CA ILE A 39 2.75 11.73 7.76
C ILE A 39 1.24 11.54 7.68
N ARG A 40 0.55 11.66 8.82
CA ARG A 40 -0.92 11.65 8.89
C ARG A 40 -1.35 12.86 9.72
N ASP A 41 -2.25 13.66 9.17
CA ASP A 41 -2.75 14.89 9.81
C ASP A 41 -1.62 15.84 10.27
N GLY A 42 -0.58 15.96 9.43
CA GLY A 42 0.60 16.78 9.70
C GLY A 42 1.58 16.20 10.74
N GLN A 43 1.29 15.03 11.30
CA GLN A 43 2.13 14.38 12.30
C GLN A 43 2.94 13.23 11.72
N LEU A 44 4.20 13.12 12.16
CA LEU A 44 5.07 11.99 11.80
C LEU A 44 4.73 10.78 12.68
N ILE A 45 4.20 9.73 12.07
CA ILE A 45 3.78 8.49 12.74
C ILE A 45 4.70 7.36 12.30
N ARG A 46 5.15 6.56 13.28
CA ARG A 46 5.85 5.30 13.05
C ARG A 46 4.88 4.14 13.26
N GLU A 47 4.56 3.42 12.20
CA GLU A 47 3.65 2.28 12.24
C GLU A 47 4.45 0.99 12.06
N ILE A 48 4.31 0.02 12.98
CA ILE A 48 4.80 -1.34 12.76
C ILE A 48 3.60 -2.18 12.32
N PRO A 49 3.43 -2.42 11.01
CA PRO A 49 2.29 -3.17 10.52
C PRO A 49 2.37 -4.60 11.03
N LYS A 50 1.24 -5.13 11.50
CA LYS A 50 1.12 -6.55 11.77
C LYS A 50 0.93 -7.29 10.43
N PRO A 51 1.49 -8.50 10.27
CA PRO A 51 1.15 -9.31 9.12
C PRO A 51 -0.37 -9.51 9.12
N GLU A 52 -1.03 -9.16 8.02
CA GLU A 52 -2.47 -9.41 7.90
C GLU A 52 -2.70 -10.92 8.08
N PRO A 53 -3.66 -11.33 8.93
CA PRO A 53 -4.07 -12.73 8.95
C PRO A 53 -4.49 -13.09 7.53
N LYS A 54 -3.91 -14.17 6.99
CA LYS A 54 -4.29 -14.69 5.67
C LYS A 54 -5.77 -15.00 5.74
N ASP A 55 -6.58 -14.15 5.12
CA ASP A 55 -8.03 -14.33 5.07
C ASP A 55 -8.29 -15.69 4.40
N GLN A 56 -8.95 -16.60 5.12
CA GLN A 56 -9.26 -17.96 4.65
C GLN A 56 -10.43 -17.98 3.65
N THR A 57 -10.66 -16.88 2.93
CA THR A 57 -11.80 -16.67 2.01
C THR A 57 -11.53 -17.11 0.57
N GLN A 58 -10.55 -17.99 0.34
CA GLN A 58 -10.43 -18.78 -0.90
C GLN A 58 -10.56 -20.29 -0.62
N LYS A 59 -11.65 -20.67 0.05
CA LYS A 59 -12.22 -22.02 0.03
C LYS A 59 -13.74 -21.88 0.08
N GLU A 60 -14.35 -21.64 -1.07
CA GLU A 60 -15.74 -21.99 -1.42
C GLU A 60 -16.13 -21.22 -2.69
N SER A 61 -15.64 -21.72 -3.81
CA SER A 61 -16.38 -21.63 -5.08
C SER A 61 -16.09 -22.96 -5.77
N ALA A 62 -17.08 -23.85 -5.59
CA ALA A 62 -17.16 -25.20 -6.13
C ALA A 62 -17.13 -25.23 -7.66
#